data_AF-A0A7V8NQ74-F1
#
_entry.id   AF-A0A7V8NQ74-F1
#
_cell.length_a   1.000
_cell.length_b   1.000
_cell.length_c   1.000
_cell.angle_alpha   90.00
_cell.angle_beta   90.00
_cell.angle_gamma   90.00
#
_symmetry.space_group_name_H-M   'P 1'
#
loop_
_entity.id
_entity.type
_entity.pdbx_description
1 polymer ?
#
loop_
_entity_poly.entity_id
_entity_poly.type
_entity_poly.pdbx_seq_one_letter_code
_entity_poly.pdbx_strand_id
1 'polypeptide(L)' 'MNDGQAIIEVRELRKIYRVGDVDVAALRGLDLDVLP' A
#
# COMPACT_ATOMS: atom_id res chain seq x y z
N MET A 1 -9.39 -25.06 -3.95
CA MET A 1 -8.00 -24.59 -3.77
C MET A 1 -7.91 -23.25 -4.45
N ASN A 2 -7.98 -22.15 -3.68
CA ASN A 2 -7.83 -20.78 -4.19
C ASN A 2 -6.33 -20.46 -4.26
N ASP A 3 -5.56 -21.25 -5.00
CA ASP A 3 -4.09 -21.24 -4.97
C ASP A 3 -3.50 -20.05 -5.75
N GLY A 4 -4.31 -19.04 -6.08
CA GLY A 4 -3.88 -17.87 -6.85
C GLY A 4 -4.62 -16.57 -6.54
N GLN A 5 -5.51 -16.54 -5.53
CA GLN A 5 -6.17 -15.30 -5.12
C GLN A 5 -5.44 -14.71 -3.91
N ALA A 6 -5.01 -13.46 -4.03
CA ALA A 6 -4.39 -12.74 -2.92
C ALA A 6 -5.35 -12.62 -1.73
N ILE A 7 -4.84 -12.85 -0.52
CA ILE A 7 -5.57 -12.64 0.74
C ILE A 7 -5.67 -11.14 1.06
N ILE A 8 -4.66 -10.36 0.69
CA ILE A 8 -4.70 -8.89 0.76
C ILE A 8 -4.31 -8.34 -0.60
N GLU A 9 -5.16 -7.48 -1.15
CA GLU A 9 -4.89 -6.72 -2.37
C GLU A 9 -4.96 -5.23 -2.04
N VAL A 10 -3.91 -4.49 -2.38
CA VAL A 10 -3.88 -3.03 -2.30
C VAL A 10 -3.36 -2.48 -3.62
N ARG A 11 -4.06 -1.49 -4.16
CA ARG A 11 -3.67 -0.79 -5.40
C ARG A 11 -3.46 0.69 -5.11
N GLU A 12 -2.41 1.27 -5.70
CA GLU A 12 -2.08 2.69 -5.61
C GLU A 12 -1.96 3.23 -4.16
N LEU A 13 -1.45 2.42 -3.22
CA LEU A 13 -1.36 2.80 -1.82
C LEU A 13 -0.41 3.97 -1.62
N ARG A 14 -0.95 5.04 -1.02
CA ARG A 14 -0.23 6.26 -0.68
C ARG A 14 -0.31 6.49 0.82
N LYS A 15 0.81 6.91 1.40
CA LYS A 15 0.87 7.33 2.80
C LYS A 15 1.67 8.60 2.87
N ILE A 16 1.03 9.65 3.37
CA ILE A 16 1.65 10.94 3.64
C ILE A 16 1.61 11.15 5.15
N TYR A 17 2.74 11.53 5.72
CA TYR A 17 2.83 12.02 7.09
C TYR A 17 3.01 13.54 7.05
N ARG A 18 2.20 14.27 7.82
CA ARG A 18 2.39 15.69 8.06
C ARG A 18 3.31 15.85 9.26
N VAL A 19 4.48 16.45 9.07
CA VAL A 19 5.46 16.72 10.13
C VAL A 19 5.72 18.22 10.18
N GLY A 20 5.20 18.87 11.23
CA GLY A 20 5.09 20.33 11.23
C GLY A 20 4.27 20.80 10.03
N ASP A 21 4.84 21.71 9.24
CA ASP A 21 4.18 22.25 8.05
C ASP A 21 4.52 21.49 6.75
N VAL A 22 5.31 20.41 6.82
CA VAL A 22 5.80 19.67 5.65
C VAL A 22 5.06 18.35 5.46
N ASP A 23 4.67 18.05 4.22
CA ASP A 23 4.18 16.73 3.81
C ASP A 23 5.34 15.81 3.41
N VAL A 24 5.40 14.63 4.04
CA VAL A 24 6.39 13.58 3.74
C VAL A 24 5.67 12.36 3.18
N ALA A 25 5.92 12.04 1.92
CA ALA A 25 5.38 10.85 1.27
C ALA A 25 6.19 9.60 1.67
N ALA A 26 5.62 8.79 2.57
CA ALA A 26 6.19 7.52 3.01
C ALA A 26 5.93 6.37 2.04
N LEU A 27 4.73 6.33 1.46
CA LEU A 27 4.38 5.37 0.39
C LEU A 27 3.90 6.16 -0.83
N ARG A 28 4.36 5.77 -2.01
CA ARG A 28 4.20 6.53 -3.26
C ARG A 28 3.43 5.75 -4.34
N GLY A 29 2.18 5.37 -4.05
CA GLY A 29 1.31 4.72 -5.02
C GLY A 29 1.77 3.30 -5.34
N LEU A 30 1.95 2.47 -4.30
CA LEU A 30 2.41 1.10 -4.48
C LEU A 30 1.23 0.12 -4.61
N ASP A 31 1.45 -0.91 -5.41
CA ASP A 31 0.59 -2.09 -5.50
C ASP A 31 1.17 -3.22 -4.65
N LEU A 32 0.33 -3.90 -3.88
CA LEU A 32 0.70 -5.00 -3.00
C LEU A 32 -0.33 -6.12 -3.08
N ASP A 33 0.16 -7.32 -3.34
CA ASP A 33 -0.60 -8.56 -3.23
C ASP A 33 0.06 -9.45 -2.17
N VAL A 34 -0.72 -9.92 -1.19
CA VAL A 34 -0.28 -10.89 -0.18
C VAL A 34 -0.97 -12.20 -0.47
N LEU A 35 -0.19 -13.23 -0.81
CA LEU A 35 -0.67 -14.58 -1.08
C LEU A 35 -0.81 -15.38 0.24
N PRO A 36 -1.60 -16.47 0.24
CA PRO A 36 -1.70 -17.40 1.37
C PRO A 36 -0.36 -17.97 1.87
#